data_AF-A0A7W5FPN0-F1
#
_entry.id   AF-A0A7W5FPN0-F1
#
_cell.length_a   1.000
_cell.length_b   1.000
_cell.length_c   1.000
_cell.angle_alpha   90.00
_cell.angle_beta   90.00
_cell.angle_gamma   90.00
#
_symmetry.space_group_name_H-M   'P 1'
#
loop_
_entity.id
_entity.type
_entity.pdbx_description
1 polymer ?
#
loop_
_entity_poly.entity_id
_entity_poly.type
_entity_poly.pdbx_seq_one_letter_code
_entity_poly.pdbx_strand_id
1 'polypeptide(L)'
;MAKKKRTAPAPRAAEAQDKPTTLADLLKPEMLSKLKEQASEMKATEERRKEEARLKAEEERKAEQKRRDNDFSYLLENSKMDWRKHK
;
A
#
# COMPACT_ATOMS: atom_id res chain seq x y z
N MET A 1 32.25 19.02 -75.39
CA MET A 1 32.69 19.08 -73.99
C MET A 1 31.49 18.94 -73.07
N ALA A 2 31.28 17.74 -72.56
CA ALA A 2 30.16 17.40 -71.68
C ALA A 2 30.49 17.76 -70.23
N LYS A 3 29.54 18.34 -69.49
CA LYS A 3 29.52 18.29 -68.03
C LYS A 3 28.08 18.33 -67.52
N LYS A 4 27.54 17.12 -67.33
CA LYS A 4 26.26 16.81 -66.69
C LYS A 4 26.42 17.07 -65.18
N LYS A 5 25.70 18.04 -64.63
CA LYS A 5 25.64 18.29 -63.19
C LYS A 5 24.86 17.13 -62.53
N ARG A 6 25.58 16.30 -61.79
CA ARG A 6 25.01 15.28 -60.90
C ARG A 6 24.54 15.99 -59.63
N THR A 7 23.23 16.04 -59.42
CA THR A 7 22.62 16.30 -58.12
C THR A 7 22.97 15.15 -57.18
N ALA A 8 23.68 15.45 -56.10
CA ALA A 8 23.90 14.51 -55.02
C ALA A 8 22.57 14.27 -54.28
N PRO A 9 22.22 13.02 -53.92
CA PRO A 9 21.11 12.76 -53.01
C PRO A 9 21.50 13.24 -51.60
N ALA A 10 20.59 13.95 -50.94
CA ALA A 10 20.71 14.29 -49.54
C ALA A 10 20.88 13.01 -48.69
N PRO A 11 21.73 13.01 -47.65
CA PRO A 11 21.79 11.89 -46.73
C PRO A 11 20.41 11.72 -46.08
N ARG A 12 19.78 10.58 -46.38
CA ARG A 12 18.62 10.07 -45.68
C ARG A 12 19.00 10.03 -44.21
N ALA A 13 18.18 10.62 -43.35
CA ALA A 13 18.28 10.48 -41.91
C ALA A 13 18.23 8.98 -41.55
N ALA A 14 19.40 8.36 -41.51
CA ALA A 14 19.64 7.14 -40.78
C ALA A 14 19.79 7.55 -39.30
N GLU A 15 19.37 6.66 -38.40
CA GLU A 15 19.35 6.84 -36.93
C GLU A 15 18.07 7.45 -36.35
N ALA A 16 16.92 6.97 -36.82
CA ALA A 16 15.84 6.63 -35.90
C ALA A 16 15.97 5.16 -35.49
N GLN A 17 17.15 4.75 -35.03
CA GLN A 17 17.35 3.45 -34.39
C GLN A 17 17.02 3.59 -32.91
N ASP A 18 15.99 2.87 -32.49
CA ASP A 18 15.84 2.30 -31.16
C ASP A 18 15.85 3.27 -29.98
N LYS A 19 14.95 4.26 -30.02
CA LYS A 19 14.55 4.93 -28.77
C LYS A 19 13.49 4.05 -28.07
N PRO A 20 13.74 3.52 -26.86
CA PRO A 20 12.75 2.76 -26.12
C PRO A 20 11.47 3.60 -25.99
N THR A 21 10.42 3.18 -26.68
CA THR A 21 9.19 3.98 -26.87
C THR A 21 8.21 3.82 -25.69
N THR A 22 8.57 3.03 -24.68
CA THR A 22 7.77 2.89 -23.46
C THR A 22 8.64 3.11 -22.22
N LEU A 23 8.09 3.76 -21.20
CA LEU A 23 8.77 3.98 -19.91
C LEU A 23 9.29 2.67 -19.29
N ALA A 24 8.61 1.54 -19.61
CA ALA A 24 8.99 0.21 -19.19
C ALA A 24 10.31 -0.28 -19.80
N ASP A 25 10.70 0.26 -20.95
CA ASP A 25 11.89 -0.15 -21.71
C ASP A 25 13.12 0.74 -21.34
N LEU A 26 12.87 1.91 -20.73
CA LEU A 26 13.87 2.73 -20.03
C LEU A 26 14.16 2.25 -18.60
N LEU A 27 13.18 1.61 -17.96
CA LEU A 27 13.34 0.95 -16.68
C LEU A 27 13.95 -0.44 -16.90
N LYS A 28 15.22 -0.60 -16.55
CA LYS A 28 15.87 -1.92 -16.53
C LYS A 28 14.95 -2.93 -15.82
N PRO A 29 14.66 -4.11 -16.40
CA PRO A 29 13.77 -5.11 -15.79
C PRO A 29 14.13 -5.45 -14.33
N GLU A 30 15.41 -5.38 -13.99
CA GLU A 30 15.89 -5.53 -12.61
C GLU A 30 15.32 -4.49 -11.63
N MET A 31 15.18 -3.23 -12.07
CA MET A 31 14.59 -2.16 -11.25
C MET A 31 13.10 -2.38 -11.04
N LEU A 32 12.39 -2.92 -12.04
CA LEU A 32 10.98 -3.29 -11.91
C LEU A 32 10.79 -4.47 -10.94
N SER A 33 11.67 -5.46 -10.99
CA SER A 33 11.68 -6.57 -10.03
C SER A 33 11.92 -6.07 -8.61
N LYS A 34 12.94 -5.22 -8.42
CA LYS A 34 13.26 -4.64 -7.11
C LYS A 34 12.12 -3.77 -6.56
N LEU A 35 11.47 -2.99 -7.43
CA LEU A 35 10.31 -2.18 -7.03
C LEU A 35 9.10 -3.06 -6.64
N LYS A 36 8.87 -4.18 -7.33
CA LYS A 36 7.83 -5.14 -6.95
C LYS A 36 8.13 -5.81 -5.61
N GLU A 37 9.37 -6.20 -5.37
CA GLU A 37 9.80 -6.74 -4.07
C GLU A 37 9.55 -5.73 -2.95
N GLN A 38 10.02 -4.49 -3.12
CA GLN A 38 9.79 -3.43 -2.13
C GLN A 38 8.31 -3.10 -1.94
N ALA A 39 7.51 -3.12 -3.02
CA ALA A 39 6.08 -2.91 -2.93
C ALA A 39 5.38 -4.06 -2.18
N SER A 40 5.83 -5.30 -2.36
CA SER A 40 5.30 -6.46 -1.65
C SER A 40 5.68 -6.44 -0.17
N GLU A 41 6.92 -6.05 0.15
CA GLU A 41 7.40 -5.91 1.51
C GLU A 41 6.64 -4.79 2.24
N MET A 42 6.46 -3.64 1.59
CA MET A 42 5.72 -2.52 2.16
C MET A 42 4.25 -2.90 2.43
N LYS A 43 3.58 -3.59 1.50
CA LYS A 43 2.22 -4.09 1.73
C LYS A 43 2.15 -5.04 2.94
N ALA A 44 3.09 -5.97 3.05
CA ALA A 44 3.15 -6.88 4.19
C ALA A 44 3.37 -6.13 5.52
N THR A 45 4.17 -5.06 5.52
CA THR A 45 4.36 -4.23 6.72
C THR A 45 3.12 -3.41 7.07
N GLU A 46 2.39 -2.91 6.08
CA GLU A 46 1.14 -2.18 6.31
C GLU A 46 0.03 -3.09 6.85
N GLU A 47 -0.08 -4.31 6.33
CA GLU A 47 -1.02 -5.32 6.83
C GLU A 47 -0.71 -5.68 8.28
N ARG A 48 0.56 -5.94 8.61
CA ARG A 48 0.98 -6.19 10.00
C ARG A 48 0.66 -5.02 10.93
N ARG A 49 0.91 -3.77 10.51
CA ARG A 49 0.56 -2.59 11.32
C ARG A 49 -0.94 -2.47 11.55
N LYS A 50 -1.77 -2.78 10.55
CA LYS A 50 -3.22 -2.78 10.69
C LYS A 50 -3.68 -3.87 11.65
N GLU A 51 -3.13 -5.06 11.56
CA GLU A 51 -3.44 -6.17 12.48
C GLU A 51 -3.03 -5.83 13.91
N GLU A 52 -1.82 -5.31 14.14
CA GLU A 52 -1.37 -4.86 15.45
C GLU A 52 -2.26 -3.76 16.04
N ALA A 53 -2.71 -2.81 15.22
CA ALA A 53 -3.63 -1.76 15.66
C ALA A 53 -4.99 -2.33 16.06
N ARG A 54 -5.50 -3.34 15.35
CA ARG A 54 -6.75 -4.03 15.71
C ARG A 54 -6.60 -4.81 17.02
N LEU A 55 -5.51 -5.55 17.19
CA LEU A 55 -5.23 -6.28 18.42
C LEU A 55 -5.15 -5.35 19.62
N LYS A 56 -4.42 -4.23 19.50
CA LYS A 56 -4.34 -3.22 20.58
C LYS A 56 -5.71 -2.62 20.92
N ALA A 57 -6.52 -2.29 19.92
CA ALA A 57 -7.85 -1.75 20.15
C ALA A 57 -8.78 -2.78 20.85
N GLU A 58 -8.67 -4.07 20.50
CA GLU A 58 -9.42 -5.14 21.17
C GLU A 58 -8.94 -5.37 22.60
N GLU A 59 -7.62 -5.32 22.85
CA GLU A 59 -7.06 -5.41 24.19
C GLU A 59 -7.46 -4.23 25.07
N GLU A 60 -7.42 -3.00 24.56
CA GLU A 60 -7.89 -1.80 25.27
C GLU A 60 -9.37 -1.91 25.62
N ARG A 61 -10.21 -2.36 24.67
CA ARG A 61 -11.63 -2.58 24.94
C ARG A 61 -11.86 -3.64 26.00
N LYS A 62 -11.11 -4.74 25.96
CA LYS A 62 -11.20 -5.80 26.96
C LYS A 62 -10.71 -5.32 28.33
N ALA A 63 -9.65 -4.52 28.37
CA ALA A 63 -9.14 -3.94 29.61
C ALA A 63 -10.12 -2.92 30.21
N GLU A 64 -10.72 -2.07 29.38
CA GLU A 64 -11.74 -1.12 29.80
C GLU A 64 -13.01 -1.83 30.28
N GLN A 65 -13.45 -2.87 29.57
CA GLN A 65 -14.57 -3.71 30.00
C GLN A 65 -14.28 -4.36 31.35
N LYS A 66 -13.10 -4.97 31.52
CA LYS A 66 -12.68 -5.51 32.82
C LYS A 66 -12.66 -4.45 33.90
N ARG A 67 -12.20 -3.22 33.60
CA ARG A 67 -12.20 -2.13 34.57
C ARG A 67 -13.63 -1.77 34.99
N ARG A 68 -14.55 -1.66 34.03
CA ARG A 68 -15.97 -1.39 34.26
C ARG A 68 -16.66 -2.50 35.05
N ASP A 69 -16.32 -3.75 34.76
CA ASP A 69 -16.82 -4.92 35.49
C ASP A 69 -16.29 -4.99 36.92
N ASN A 70 -15.17 -4.34 37.23
CA ASN A 70 -14.65 -4.20 38.60
C ASN A 70 -15.08 -2.90 39.28
N ASP A 71 -15.66 -1.95 38.55
CA ASP A 71 -16.13 -0.68 39.09
C ASP A 71 -17.56 -0.82 39.59
N PHE A 72 -17.71 -0.88 40.91
CA PHE A 72 -19.01 -1.03 41.58
C PHE A 72 -19.99 0.09 41.23
N SER A 73 -19.54 1.31 40.95
CA SER A 73 -20.42 2.42 40.57
C SER A 73 -21.03 2.16 39.20
N TYR A 74 -20.20 1.76 38.24
CA TYR A 74 -20.64 1.38 36.91
C TYR A 74 -21.57 0.16 36.95
N LEU A 75 -21.22 -0.87 37.72
CA LEU A 75 -22.07 -2.05 37.90
C LEU A 75 -23.42 -1.68 38.50
N LEU A 76 -23.46 -0.83 39.52
CA LEU A 76 -24.72 -0.47 40.19
C LEU A 76 -25.65 0.33 39.27
N GLU A 77 -25.10 1.25 38.48
CA GLU A 77 -25.88 2.08 37.54
C GLU A 77 -26.37 1.28 36.32
N ASN A 78 -25.57 0.32 35.83
CA ASN A 78 -25.87 -0.43 34.61
C ASN A 78 -26.55 -1.79 34.87
N SER A 79 -26.45 -2.33 36.09
CA SER A 79 -27.11 -3.57 36.47
C SER A 79 -28.58 -3.30 36.85
N LYS A 80 -29.51 -3.69 35.98
CA LYS A 80 -30.96 -3.68 36.26
C LYS A 80 -31.38 -4.85 37.18
N MET A 81 -30.62 -5.09 38.26
CA MET A 81 -30.91 -6.16 39.20
C MET A 81 -32.07 -5.76 40.12
N ASP A 82 -33.29 -6.08 39.69
CA ASP A 82 -34.51 -5.80 40.44
C ASP A 82 -34.78 -6.94 41.42
N TRP A 83 -34.11 -6.90 42.58
CA TRP A 83 -34.16 -7.94 43.62
C TRP A 83 -35.58 -8.30 44.10
N ARG A 84 -36.56 -7.41 43.89
CA ARG A 84 -37.97 -7.65 44.20
C ARG A 84 -38.62 -8.72 43.31
N LYS A 85 -38.03 -9.04 42.16
CA LYS A 85 -38.54 -10.04 41.20
C LYS A 85 -38.14 -11.48 41.54
N HIS A 86 -37.19 -11.66 42.46
CA HIS A 86 -36.67 -12.97 42.86
C HIS A 86 -37.09 -13.35 44.29
N LYS A 87 -38.20 -12.77 44.78
CA LYS A 87 -38.73 -12.99 46.13
C LYS A 87 -39.85 -14.01 46.14
#